data_AF-A0A7J6XPX4-F1
#
_entry.id   AF-A0A7J6XPX4-F1
#
_cell.length_a   1.000
_cell.length_b   1.000
_cell.length_c   1.000
_cell.angle_alpha   90.00
_cell.angle_beta   90.00
_cell.angle_gamma   90.00
#
_symmetry.space_group_name_H-M   'P 1'
#
loop_
_entity.id
_entity.type
_entity.pdbx_description
1 polymer ?
#
loop_
_entity_poly.entity_id
_entity_poly.type
_entity_poly.pdbx_seq_one_letter_code
_entity_poly.pdbx_strand_id
1 'polypeptide(L)'
;MWKTHHCYVGVTFSGVGAMLTFFLNSMPLHLPVNITLTGCTFREGAALQFVGGVGAAESVGVLIRVSQTVMRSSAVAFILALPQHCDIAVTEVDAVQTFAVELSGTVNNMWSVLFLGDVVLSASTLLVSNVNAHASNRDAFGLYSTGTLKLVGGSSLYARYCSFEGYTHVFYVHSLSVSDHSVFALLNNTLLFGVTLLYQRQRFSVSDHSVLRMVGNSGSVRYAIYNDVLWTVQQSSWLDWRDNNVEVGAMFYDTESAFVTIDSSSAVTLTGCGMGSTGSSVSLLKRVDAGYRFVAGCLTVAGREVTTAAELELNGINNVTTVAACGECTKDGDCFAPLTTAVIDCKCQCAAGGHGDVCVPAPVPAGPPPPPPPPPAHPRRCHRRLVSASAT
;
A
#
# COMPACT_ATOMS: atom_id res chain seq x y z
N MET A 1 -27.83 -9.59 20.19
CA MET A 1 -27.67 -8.12 20.16
C MET A 1 -26.25 -7.85 19.68
N TRP A 2 -26.09 -7.41 18.43
CA TRP A 2 -24.77 -7.17 17.82
C TRP A 2 -24.12 -5.98 18.51
N LYS A 3 -22.86 -6.13 18.93
CA LYS A 3 -22.12 -5.06 19.62
C LYS A 3 -21.49 -4.15 18.57
N THR A 4 -21.54 -2.84 18.80
CA THR A 4 -20.85 -1.84 17.97
C THR A 4 -19.41 -1.60 18.43
N HIS A 5 -19.02 -2.10 19.61
CA HIS A 5 -17.72 -1.86 20.20
C HIS A 5 -17.07 -3.18 20.61
N HIS A 6 -15.88 -3.43 20.06
CA HIS A 6 -15.04 -4.58 20.32
C HIS A 6 -13.65 -4.10 20.75
N CYS A 7 -13.14 -4.59 21.89
CA CYS A 7 -11.86 -4.15 22.44
C CYS A 7 -11.09 -5.34 23.04
N TYR A 8 -9.87 -5.54 22.56
CA TYR A 8 -8.93 -6.57 23.00
C TYR A 8 -7.60 -5.92 23.39
N VAL A 9 -7.16 -6.17 24.61
CA VAL A 9 -5.92 -5.60 25.15
C VAL A 9 -5.08 -6.70 25.77
N GLY A 10 -3.88 -6.93 25.23
CA GLY A 10 -2.96 -7.93 25.77
C GLY A 10 -3.44 -9.37 25.62
N VAL A 11 -4.31 -9.66 24.65
CA VAL A 11 -4.89 -11.00 24.46
C VAL A 11 -3.98 -11.86 23.59
N THR A 12 -3.79 -13.11 23.98
CA THR A 12 -3.12 -14.12 23.16
C THR A 12 -4.13 -15.04 22.50
N PHE A 13 -4.03 -15.16 21.17
CA PHE A 13 -4.72 -16.12 20.31
C PHE A 13 -3.70 -17.15 19.82
N SER A 14 -4.02 -18.44 19.95
CA SER A 14 -3.09 -19.54 19.70
C SER A 14 -3.80 -20.71 19.04
N GLY A 15 -3.13 -21.36 18.09
CA GLY A 15 -3.53 -22.63 17.51
C GLY A 15 -3.99 -22.52 16.06
N VAL A 16 -3.76 -23.60 15.31
CA VAL A 16 -4.16 -23.71 13.91
C VAL A 16 -5.69 -23.65 13.82
N GLY A 17 -6.21 -22.80 12.94
CA GLY A 17 -7.65 -22.56 12.79
C GLY A 17 -8.26 -21.67 13.88
N ALA A 18 -7.48 -21.20 14.86
CA ALA A 18 -7.96 -20.21 15.82
C ALA A 18 -8.11 -18.86 15.11
N MET A 19 -9.37 -18.46 14.86
CA MET A 19 -9.65 -17.29 14.06
C MET A 19 -10.55 -16.31 14.79
N LEU A 20 -10.06 -15.08 14.95
CA LEU A 20 -10.90 -13.98 15.39
C LEU A 20 -11.47 -13.29 14.14
N THR A 21 -12.73 -13.57 13.83
CA THR A 21 -13.39 -13.05 12.63
C THR A 21 -14.45 -12.01 12.95
N PHE A 22 -14.43 -10.90 12.22
CA PHE A 22 -15.44 -9.85 12.24
C PHE A 22 -16.15 -9.79 10.88
N PHE A 23 -17.41 -10.23 10.83
CA PHE A 23 -18.27 -10.08 9.66
C PHE A 23 -18.90 -8.69 9.66
N LEU A 24 -18.29 -7.75 8.92
CA LEU A 24 -18.62 -6.33 8.98
C LEU A 24 -20.06 -6.05 8.49
N ASN A 25 -20.56 -6.77 7.48
CA ASN A 25 -21.93 -6.57 7.00
C ASN A 25 -23.02 -7.11 7.93
N SER A 26 -22.65 -7.95 8.89
CA SER A 26 -23.58 -8.43 9.92
C SER A 26 -23.64 -7.47 11.11
N MET A 27 -22.80 -6.43 11.13
CA MET A 27 -22.79 -5.41 12.17
C MET A 27 -23.86 -4.33 11.91
N PRO A 28 -24.32 -3.62 12.95
CA PRO A 28 -25.30 -2.55 12.80
C PRO A 28 -24.66 -1.28 12.22
N LEU A 29 -24.41 -1.26 10.90
CA LEU A 29 -23.70 -0.18 10.19
C LEU A 29 -24.41 1.19 10.19
N HIS A 30 -25.66 1.25 10.66
CA HIS A 30 -26.37 2.50 10.96
C HIS A 30 -25.88 3.16 12.26
N LEU A 31 -24.98 2.50 13.01
CA LEU A 31 -24.30 3.02 14.19
C LEU A 31 -22.78 2.95 13.98
N PRO A 32 -22.00 3.85 14.59
CA PRO A 32 -20.54 3.79 14.51
C PRO A 32 -20.02 2.48 15.10
N VAL A 33 -19.21 1.77 14.33
CA VAL A 33 -18.56 0.52 14.76
C VAL A 33 -17.10 0.82 15.12
N ASN A 34 -16.63 0.29 16.25
CA ASN A 34 -15.27 0.45 16.72
C ASN A 34 -14.67 -0.89 17.15
N ILE A 35 -13.58 -1.30 16.50
CA ILE A 35 -12.86 -2.55 16.77
C ILE A 35 -11.40 -2.21 17.06
N THR A 36 -10.97 -2.45 18.30
CA THR A 36 -9.60 -2.20 18.74
C THR A 36 -8.92 -3.46 19.25
N LEU A 37 -7.70 -3.70 18.77
CA LEU A 37 -6.78 -4.73 19.24
C LEU A 37 -5.44 -4.07 19.49
N THR A 38 -4.98 -4.08 20.75
CA THR A 38 -3.71 -3.46 21.14
C THR A 38 -2.92 -4.38 22.04
N GLY A 39 -1.62 -4.56 21.76
CA GLY A 39 -0.76 -5.43 22.56
C GLY A 39 -1.10 -6.92 22.43
N CYS A 40 -1.85 -7.31 21.40
CA CYS A 40 -2.31 -8.68 21.23
C CYS A 40 -1.22 -9.56 20.60
N THR A 41 -1.27 -10.86 20.89
CA THR A 41 -0.37 -11.86 20.28
C THR A 41 -1.18 -12.88 19.51
N PHE A 42 -0.84 -13.09 18.25
CA PHE A 42 -1.32 -14.21 17.43
C PHE A 42 -0.17 -15.17 17.18
N ARG A 43 -0.36 -16.45 17.46
CA ARG A 43 0.67 -17.45 17.28
C ARG A 43 0.13 -18.80 16.84
N GLU A 44 1.04 -19.64 16.35
CA GLU A 44 0.77 -21.06 16.05
C GLU A 44 -0.35 -21.26 15.01
N GLY A 45 -0.42 -20.38 14.01
CA GLY A 45 -1.46 -20.43 12.97
C GLY A 45 -2.72 -19.63 13.29
N ALA A 46 -2.80 -18.92 14.42
CA ALA A 46 -3.93 -18.05 14.72
C ALA A 46 -4.01 -16.86 13.75
N ALA A 47 -5.23 -16.41 13.44
CA ALA A 47 -5.43 -15.31 12.50
C ALA A 47 -6.52 -14.32 12.95
N LEU A 48 -6.41 -13.09 12.47
CA LEU A 48 -7.40 -12.02 12.60
C LEU A 48 -8.01 -11.74 11.23
N GLN A 49 -9.33 -11.82 11.12
CA GLN A 49 -10.03 -11.61 9.87
C GLN A 49 -11.13 -10.54 9.98
N PHE A 50 -11.20 -9.69 8.97
CA PHE A 50 -12.28 -8.76 8.73
C PHE A 50 -12.92 -9.07 7.38
N VAL A 51 -14.20 -9.45 7.40
CA VAL A 51 -14.90 -9.94 6.22
C VAL A 51 -16.00 -8.95 5.85
N GLY A 52 -15.84 -8.37 4.66
CA GLY A 52 -16.80 -7.53 3.98
C GLY A 52 -17.84 -8.33 3.21
N GLY A 53 -18.36 -7.77 2.12
CA GLY A 53 -19.49 -8.31 1.36
C GLY A 53 -19.30 -8.28 -0.12
N VAL A 54 -20.36 -8.65 -0.83
CA VAL A 54 -20.39 -8.62 -2.30
C VAL A 54 -20.21 -7.20 -2.84
N GLY A 55 -20.60 -6.18 -2.07
CA GLY A 55 -20.37 -4.76 -2.36
C GLY A 55 -20.19 -3.97 -1.08
N ALA A 56 -19.72 -2.72 -1.21
CA ALA A 56 -19.53 -1.82 -0.08
C ALA A 56 -20.90 -1.36 0.45
N ALA A 57 -21.26 -1.78 1.66
CA ALA A 57 -22.50 -1.36 2.33
C ALA A 57 -22.38 0.09 2.84
N GLU A 58 -23.48 0.85 2.77
CA GLU A 58 -23.56 2.16 3.43
C GLU A 58 -23.36 2.02 4.95
N SER A 59 -22.62 2.97 5.52
CA SER A 59 -22.23 2.92 6.93
C SER A 59 -21.99 4.33 7.45
N VAL A 60 -22.31 4.56 8.73
CA VAL A 60 -21.98 5.82 9.41
C VAL A 60 -20.52 5.89 9.88
N GLY A 61 -19.76 4.80 9.69
CA GLY A 61 -18.33 4.73 9.93
C GLY A 61 -17.90 3.47 10.67
N VAL A 62 -16.78 2.87 10.24
CA VAL A 62 -16.18 1.69 10.90
C VAL A 62 -14.72 1.99 11.23
N LEU A 63 -14.40 2.04 12.51
CA LEU A 63 -13.04 2.24 13.00
C LEU A 63 -12.39 0.90 13.34
N ILE A 64 -11.27 0.58 12.70
CA ILE A 64 -10.48 -0.61 13.00
C ILE A 64 -9.06 -0.17 13.36
N ARG A 65 -8.59 -0.57 14.54
CA ARG A 65 -7.24 -0.32 15.03
C ARG A 65 -6.61 -1.63 15.50
N VAL A 66 -5.54 -2.05 14.84
CA VAL A 66 -4.70 -3.18 15.23
C VAL A 66 -3.31 -2.62 15.48
N SER A 67 -2.89 -2.56 16.74
CA SER A 67 -1.62 -1.94 17.12
C SER A 67 -0.81 -2.80 18.07
N GLN A 68 0.52 -2.61 18.09
CA GLN A 68 1.44 -3.27 19.04
C GLN A 68 1.25 -4.79 19.04
N THR A 69 1.11 -5.37 17.85
CA THR A 69 0.71 -6.77 17.69
C THR A 69 1.92 -7.64 17.43
N VAL A 70 2.00 -8.75 18.15
CA VAL A 70 3.02 -9.78 17.93
C VAL A 70 2.41 -10.91 17.11
N MET A 71 3.00 -11.25 15.98
CA MET A 71 2.55 -12.31 15.08
C MET A 71 3.64 -13.38 14.95
N ARG A 72 3.27 -14.65 15.17
CA ARG A 72 4.18 -15.80 15.11
C ARG A 72 3.56 -16.92 14.28
N SER A 73 3.88 -16.94 12.98
CA SER A 73 3.16 -17.73 11.96
C SER A 73 1.66 -17.46 12.06
N SER A 74 1.29 -16.22 11.75
CA SER A 74 -0.06 -15.68 11.94
C SER A 74 -0.33 -14.60 10.90
N ALA A 75 -1.60 -14.22 10.77
CA ALA A 75 -2.09 -13.41 9.65
C ALA A 75 -3.13 -12.38 10.10
N VAL A 76 -3.06 -11.16 9.54
CA VAL A 76 -4.22 -10.25 9.51
C VAL A 76 -4.78 -10.26 8.09
N ALA A 77 -6.09 -10.39 7.95
CA ALA A 77 -6.76 -10.47 6.65
C ALA A 77 -7.96 -9.53 6.55
N PHE A 78 -8.06 -8.84 5.43
CA PHE A 78 -9.26 -8.15 4.96
C PHE A 78 -9.76 -8.84 3.71
N ILE A 79 -11.04 -9.18 3.66
CA ILE A 79 -11.60 -10.01 2.61
C ILE A 79 -12.91 -9.37 2.12
N LEU A 80 -13.09 -9.29 0.80
CA LEU A 80 -14.24 -8.71 0.09
C LEU A 80 -14.40 -7.19 0.28
N ALA A 81 -15.51 -6.64 -0.24
CA ALA A 81 -15.79 -5.21 -0.16
C ALA A 81 -16.11 -4.78 1.26
N LEU A 82 -15.32 -3.87 1.82
CA LEU A 82 -15.55 -3.34 3.16
C LEU A 82 -16.69 -2.30 3.12
N PRO A 83 -17.42 -2.09 4.23
CA PRO A 83 -18.38 -0.99 4.30
C PRO A 83 -17.76 0.36 3.95
N GLN A 84 -18.59 1.31 3.52
CA GLN A 84 -18.13 2.67 3.28
C GLN A 84 -17.64 3.32 4.58
N HIS A 85 -16.76 4.32 4.44
CA HIS A 85 -16.28 5.11 5.56
C HIS A 85 -15.57 4.27 6.64
N CYS A 86 -14.82 3.25 6.21
CA CYS A 86 -13.89 2.55 7.08
C CYS A 86 -12.62 3.39 7.29
N ASP A 87 -12.19 3.49 8.54
CA ASP A 87 -10.88 4.02 8.92
C ASP A 87 -10.09 2.89 9.59
N ILE A 88 -9.07 2.38 8.90
CA ILE A 88 -8.35 1.16 9.26
C ILE A 88 -6.87 1.48 9.43
N ALA A 89 -6.30 1.07 10.57
CA ALA A 89 -4.87 1.13 10.82
C ALA A 89 -4.36 -0.17 11.44
N VAL A 90 -3.36 -0.77 10.78
CA VAL A 90 -2.57 -1.92 11.25
C VAL A 90 -1.14 -1.43 11.46
N THR A 91 -0.75 -1.21 12.71
CA THR A 91 0.51 -0.53 13.04
C THR A 91 1.33 -1.24 14.10
N GLU A 92 2.64 -1.00 14.13
CA GLU A 92 3.54 -1.53 15.18
C GLU A 92 3.41 -3.06 15.30
N VAL A 93 3.59 -3.76 14.17
CA VAL A 93 3.49 -5.22 14.10
C VAL A 93 4.88 -5.83 14.10
N ASP A 94 5.13 -6.76 15.02
CA ASP A 94 6.33 -7.58 15.05
C ASP A 94 5.98 -9.01 14.60
N ALA A 95 6.39 -9.39 13.40
CA ALA A 95 5.99 -10.64 12.75
C ALA A 95 7.18 -11.59 12.52
N VAL A 96 7.01 -12.86 12.88
CA VAL A 96 7.93 -13.94 12.50
C VAL A 96 7.14 -15.05 11.84
N GLN A 97 7.48 -15.38 10.59
CA GLN A 97 6.83 -16.43 9.81
C GLN A 97 7.74 -17.64 9.66
N THR A 98 7.32 -18.80 10.19
CA THR A 98 8.07 -20.06 10.05
C THR A 98 7.34 -21.13 9.25
N PHE A 99 6.01 -21.04 9.15
CA PHE A 99 5.16 -21.92 8.33
C PHE A 99 3.96 -21.15 7.79
N ALA A 100 3.28 -21.71 6.79
CA ALA A 100 2.10 -21.10 6.16
C ALA A 100 0.89 -21.12 7.10
N VAL A 101 0.07 -20.06 7.08
CA VAL A 101 -1.18 -19.97 7.85
C VAL A 101 -2.35 -20.34 6.96
N GLU A 102 -3.19 -21.27 7.40
CA GLU A 102 -4.44 -21.59 6.70
C GLU A 102 -5.54 -20.60 7.11
N LEU A 103 -6.00 -19.79 6.16
CA LEU A 103 -7.21 -18.96 6.35
C LEU A 103 -8.43 -19.71 5.80
N SER A 104 -9.40 -20.00 6.66
CA SER A 104 -10.65 -20.62 6.22
C SER A 104 -11.34 -19.75 5.16
N GLY A 105 -11.81 -20.38 4.08
CA GLY A 105 -12.43 -19.68 2.95
C GLY A 105 -11.47 -19.18 1.87
N THR A 106 -10.17 -19.45 2.00
CA THR A 106 -9.18 -19.19 0.94
C THR A 106 -8.58 -20.51 0.41
N VAL A 107 -8.21 -20.53 -0.86
CA VAL A 107 -7.65 -21.73 -1.53
C VAL A 107 -6.15 -21.88 -1.26
N ASN A 108 -5.48 -20.82 -0.79
CA ASN A 108 -4.03 -20.76 -0.67
C ASN A 108 -3.59 -20.61 0.79
N ASN A 109 -2.60 -21.42 1.18
CA ASN A 109 -1.91 -21.24 2.45
C ASN A 109 -1.12 -19.93 2.43
N MET A 110 -1.30 -19.10 3.46
CA MET A 110 -0.82 -17.73 3.50
C MET A 110 0.57 -17.63 4.12
N TRP A 111 1.49 -17.05 3.36
CA TRP A 111 2.82 -16.65 3.83
C TRP A 111 2.93 -15.13 3.84
N SER A 112 2.01 -14.42 4.48
CA SER A 112 2.09 -12.97 4.58
C SER A 112 1.70 -12.39 5.92
N VAL A 113 2.16 -11.18 6.21
CA VAL A 113 1.76 -10.46 7.44
C VAL A 113 0.34 -9.94 7.30
N LEU A 114 0.07 -9.31 6.14
CA LEU A 114 -1.25 -8.82 5.77
C LEU A 114 -1.73 -9.47 4.48
N PHE A 115 -2.99 -9.86 4.47
CA PHE A 115 -3.68 -10.39 3.30
C PHE A 115 -4.91 -9.56 2.93
N LEU A 116 -5.06 -9.31 1.65
CA LEU A 116 -6.19 -8.62 1.04
C LEU A 116 -6.80 -9.56 -0.01
N GLY A 117 -7.98 -10.11 0.26
CA GLY A 117 -8.70 -10.98 -0.66
C GLY A 117 -9.85 -10.26 -1.33
N ASP A 118 -9.73 -9.90 -2.61
CA ASP A 118 -10.79 -9.23 -3.39
C ASP A 118 -11.37 -7.98 -2.69
N VAL A 119 -10.47 -7.17 -2.12
CA VAL A 119 -10.84 -6.00 -1.30
C VAL A 119 -11.29 -4.82 -2.16
N VAL A 120 -12.41 -4.23 -1.78
CA VAL A 120 -12.87 -2.93 -2.29
C VAL A 120 -12.93 -1.93 -1.14
N LEU A 121 -12.18 -0.84 -1.27
CA LEU A 121 -12.27 0.34 -0.42
C LEU A 121 -13.12 1.40 -1.13
N SER A 122 -14.15 1.90 -0.45
CA SER A 122 -15.06 2.94 -0.97
C SER A 122 -15.21 4.03 0.08
N ALA A 123 -14.70 5.23 -0.22
CA ALA A 123 -14.56 6.32 0.75
C ALA A 123 -13.92 5.87 2.08
N SER A 124 -12.91 5.01 1.99
CA SER A 124 -12.30 4.31 3.13
C SER A 124 -10.78 4.41 3.11
N THR A 125 -10.16 4.32 4.28
CA THR A 125 -8.71 4.42 4.46
C THR A 125 -8.13 3.16 5.10
N LEU A 126 -6.96 2.72 4.62
CA LEU A 126 -6.18 1.61 5.14
C LEU A 126 -4.72 2.01 5.29
N LEU A 127 -4.23 2.05 6.53
CA LEU A 127 -2.82 2.26 6.85
C LEU A 127 -2.18 0.98 7.37
N VAL A 128 -1.06 0.60 6.77
CA VAL A 128 -0.13 -0.40 7.27
C VAL A 128 1.17 0.30 7.59
N SER A 129 1.61 0.32 8.85
CA SER A 129 2.75 1.14 9.24
C SER A 129 3.62 0.50 10.32
N ASN A 130 4.94 0.67 10.24
CA ASN A 130 5.87 0.16 11.26
C ASN A 130 5.73 -1.35 11.47
N VAL A 131 5.68 -2.10 10.37
CA VAL A 131 5.73 -3.57 10.40
C VAL A 131 7.19 -3.99 10.37
N ASN A 132 7.65 -4.76 11.35
CA ASN A 132 8.94 -5.43 11.31
C ASN A 132 8.70 -6.93 11.17
N ALA A 133 9.12 -7.52 10.05
CA ALA A 133 8.75 -8.87 9.71
C ALA A 133 9.95 -9.69 9.24
N HIS A 134 10.08 -10.89 9.80
CA HIS A 134 11.11 -11.87 9.42
C HIS A 134 10.46 -13.19 8.99
N ALA A 135 10.89 -13.77 7.88
CA ALA A 135 10.45 -15.08 7.40
C ALA A 135 11.65 -16.04 7.24
N SER A 136 11.48 -17.30 7.64
CA SER A 136 12.50 -18.34 7.44
C SER A 136 12.48 -18.93 6.02
N ASN A 137 11.39 -18.73 5.27
CA ASN A 137 11.22 -19.21 3.90
C ASN A 137 11.15 -18.03 2.93
N ARG A 138 11.91 -18.11 1.84
CA ARG A 138 12.06 -17.06 0.82
C ARG A 138 10.85 -16.87 -0.10
N ASP A 139 9.80 -17.66 0.06
CA ASP A 139 8.55 -17.58 -0.73
C ASP A 139 7.45 -16.75 -0.05
N ALA A 140 7.76 -16.09 1.08
CA ALA A 140 6.78 -15.28 1.81
C ALA A 140 6.59 -13.89 1.18
N PHE A 141 5.39 -13.32 1.32
CA PHE A 141 5.04 -11.96 0.87
C PHE A 141 4.83 -11.04 2.07
N GLY A 142 5.36 -9.81 2.06
CA GLY A 142 5.11 -8.88 3.17
C GLY A 142 3.62 -8.56 3.28
N LEU A 143 3.09 -7.98 2.21
CA LEU A 143 1.69 -7.74 1.96
C LEU A 143 1.26 -8.54 0.72
N TYR A 144 0.09 -9.15 0.78
CA TYR A 144 -0.41 -9.99 -0.31
C TYR A 144 -1.85 -9.65 -0.67
N SER A 145 -2.08 -9.18 -1.89
CA SER A 145 -3.41 -8.99 -2.45
C SER A 145 -3.69 -10.05 -3.50
N THR A 146 -4.68 -10.90 -3.23
CA THR A 146 -5.24 -11.82 -4.24
C THR A 146 -6.50 -11.21 -4.86
N GLY A 147 -6.80 -11.63 -6.10
CA GLY A 147 -7.96 -11.13 -6.81
C GLY A 147 -7.86 -9.63 -7.12
N THR A 148 -8.97 -8.90 -6.99
CA THR A 148 -9.01 -7.45 -7.30
C THR A 148 -8.90 -6.60 -6.04
N LEU A 149 -7.89 -5.71 -5.99
CA LEU A 149 -7.82 -4.61 -5.05
C LEU A 149 -8.33 -3.33 -5.73
N LYS A 150 -9.44 -2.78 -5.22
CA LYS A 150 -10.08 -1.59 -5.79
C LYS A 150 -10.20 -0.47 -4.77
N LEU A 151 -9.77 0.73 -5.14
CA LEU A 151 -9.89 1.95 -4.35
C LEU A 151 -10.77 2.95 -5.13
N VAL A 152 -11.86 3.41 -4.52
CA VAL A 152 -12.83 4.34 -5.14
C VAL A 152 -13.33 5.39 -4.14
N GLY A 153 -13.88 6.50 -4.64
CA GLY A 153 -14.60 7.47 -3.81
C GLY A 153 -13.73 8.18 -2.79
N GLY A 154 -12.51 8.57 -3.17
CA GLY A 154 -11.55 9.19 -2.26
C GLY A 154 -10.93 8.22 -1.26
N SER A 155 -10.80 6.94 -1.62
CA SER A 155 -10.19 5.93 -0.75
C SER A 155 -8.68 6.04 -0.72
N SER A 156 -8.06 5.58 0.36
CA SER A 156 -6.59 5.52 0.44
C SER A 156 -6.04 4.24 1.06
N LEU A 157 -4.94 3.73 0.48
CA LEU A 157 -4.14 2.65 1.03
C LEU A 157 -2.68 3.09 1.11
N TYR A 158 -2.14 3.09 2.31
CA TYR A 158 -0.74 3.42 2.58
C TYR A 158 -0.04 2.24 3.28
N ALA A 159 1.08 1.79 2.72
CA ALA A 159 2.04 0.95 3.43
C ALA A 159 3.34 1.74 3.64
N ARG A 160 3.75 1.95 4.89
CA ARG A 160 4.92 2.78 5.19
C ARG A 160 5.77 2.34 6.36
N TYR A 161 7.06 2.63 6.29
CA TYR A 161 8.01 2.30 7.35
C TYR A 161 7.98 0.80 7.72
N CYS A 162 7.70 -0.07 6.74
CA CYS A 162 7.72 -1.51 6.93
C CYS A 162 9.09 -2.08 6.55
N SER A 163 9.61 -3.01 7.34
CA SER A 163 10.87 -3.72 7.13
C SER A 163 10.60 -5.21 7.00
N PHE A 164 11.06 -5.81 5.90
CA PHE A 164 10.88 -7.22 5.60
C PHE A 164 12.23 -7.91 5.39
N GLU A 165 12.46 -8.99 6.13
CA GLU A 165 13.63 -9.88 6.00
C GLU A 165 13.17 -11.29 5.67
N GLY A 166 13.78 -11.91 4.64
CA GLY A 166 13.43 -13.26 4.20
C GLY A 166 12.16 -13.37 3.35
N TYR A 167 11.56 -12.25 2.95
CA TYR A 167 10.38 -12.19 2.08
C TYR A 167 10.77 -12.03 0.60
N THR A 168 9.94 -12.51 -0.32
CA THR A 168 10.12 -12.36 -1.77
C THR A 168 9.76 -10.95 -2.25
N HIS A 169 8.66 -10.41 -1.72
CA HIS A 169 8.08 -9.13 -2.16
C HIS A 169 7.67 -8.28 -0.97
N VAL A 170 7.81 -6.95 -1.04
CA VAL A 170 7.15 -6.05 -0.07
C VAL A 170 5.64 -6.15 -0.25
N PHE A 171 5.17 -5.99 -1.49
CA PHE A 171 3.76 -6.13 -1.83
C PHE A 171 3.58 -6.89 -3.13
N TYR A 172 2.90 -8.03 -3.05
CA TYR A 172 2.34 -8.70 -4.21
C TYR A 172 0.89 -8.27 -4.43
N VAL A 173 0.59 -7.81 -5.64
CA VAL A 173 -0.75 -7.38 -6.04
C VAL A 173 -1.18 -8.11 -7.30
N HIS A 174 -2.32 -8.80 -7.21
CA HIS A 174 -2.83 -9.56 -8.36
C HIS A 174 -3.46 -8.63 -9.40
N SER A 175 -4.42 -7.79 -9.02
CA SER A 175 -5.07 -6.80 -9.90
C SER A 175 -5.33 -5.52 -9.09
N LEU A 176 -5.04 -4.35 -9.66
CA LEU A 176 -5.17 -3.06 -8.98
C LEU A 176 -5.95 -2.05 -9.82
N SER A 177 -6.93 -1.40 -9.19
CA SER A 177 -7.64 -0.26 -9.76
C SER A 177 -7.75 0.85 -8.72
N VAL A 178 -7.14 2.00 -9.02
CA VAL A 178 -7.20 3.22 -8.20
C VAL A 178 -7.96 4.25 -9.02
N SER A 179 -9.14 4.65 -8.55
CA SER A 179 -10.04 5.51 -9.32
C SER A 179 -10.77 6.48 -8.42
N ASP A 180 -11.33 7.54 -8.99
CA ASP A 180 -12.21 8.49 -8.31
C ASP A 180 -11.52 9.08 -7.06
N HIS A 181 -10.52 9.93 -7.32
CA HIS A 181 -9.80 10.72 -6.30
C HIS A 181 -9.10 9.85 -5.24
N SER A 182 -8.69 8.62 -5.58
CA SER A 182 -8.13 7.66 -4.63
C SER A 182 -6.60 7.60 -4.66
N VAL A 183 -6.00 7.05 -3.59
CA VAL A 183 -4.54 6.99 -3.43
C VAL A 183 -4.07 5.60 -3.02
N PHE A 184 -3.09 5.06 -3.75
CA PHE A 184 -2.30 3.90 -3.33
C PHE A 184 -0.84 4.34 -3.12
N ALA A 185 -0.22 4.01 -1.98
CA ALA A 185 1.12 4.49 -1.67
C ALA A 185 1.98 3.48 -0.91
N LEU A 186 3.21 3.24 -1.40
CA LEU A 186 4.28 2.55 -0.70
C LEU A 186 5.38 3.56 -0.36
N LEU A 187 5.56 3.86 0.92
CA LEU A 187 6.45 4.93 1.38
C LEU A 187 7.50 4.41 2.37
N ASN A 188 8.79 4.62 2.09
CA ASN A 188 9.87 4.33 3.03
C ASN A 188 9.85 2.89 3.57
N ASN A 189 9.55 1.91 2.73
CA ASN A 189 9.62 0.50 3.09
C ASN A 189 10.98 -0.09 2.72
N THR A 190 11.42 -1.10 3.44
CA THR A 190 12.68 -1.81 3.19
C THR A 190 12.45 -3.30 2.99
N LEU A 191 13.05 -3.86 1.94
CA LEU A 191 13.18 -5.30 1.74
C LEU A 191 14.66 -5.65 1.72
N LEU A 192 15.16 -6.28 2.79
CA LEU A 192 16.60 -6.47 2.96
C LEU A 192 17.22 -7.23 1.78
N PHE A 193 16.64 -8.40 1.46
CA PHE A 193 16.96 -9.18 0.26
C PHE A 193 15.67 -9.78 -0.28
N GLY A 194 15.42 -9.65 -1.58
CA GLY A 194 14.22 -10.21 -2.19
C GLY A 194 14.20 -10.10 -3.70
N VAL A 195 13.02 -10.26 -4.29
CA VAL A 195 12.83 -10.16 -5.74
C VAL A 195 12.30 -8.78 -6.10
N THR A 196 11.24 -8.30 -5.44
CA THR A 196 10.60 -7.02 -5.84
C THR A 196 10.08 -6.19 -4.67
N LEU A 197 10.01 -4.87 -4.84
CA LEU A 197 9.23 -4.03 -3.92
C LEU A 197 7.75 -4.15 -4.24
N LEU A 198 7.36 -3.92 -5.50
CA LEU A 198 5.99 -4.14 -5.97
C LEU A 198 5.99 -5.21 -7.07
N TYR A 199 5.21 -6.28 -6.85
CA TYR A 199 4.91 -7.27 -7.88
C TYR A 199 3.46 -7.06 -8.36
N GLN A 200 3.26 -6.83 -9.65
CA GLN A 200 1.94 -6.70 -10.27
C GLN A 200 1.73 -7.80 -11.31
N ARG A 201 0.71 -8.64 -11.11
CA ARG A 201 0.47 -9.82 -11.97
C ARG A 201 -0.52 -9.63 -13.11
N GLN A 202 -1.60 -8.92 -12.86
CA GLN A 202 -2.70 -8.71 -13.80
C GLN A 202 -3.13 -7.23 -13.78
N ARG A 203 -4.19 -6.90 -14.54
CA ARG A 203 -4.78 -5.56 -14.76
C ARG A 203 -4.36 -4.49 -13.75
N PHE A 204 -3.86 -3.38 -14.27
CA PHE A 204 -3.48 -2.21 -13.48
C PHE A 204 -4.07 -0.93 -14.09
N SER A 205 -4.70 -0.09 -13.27
CA SER A 205 -5.21 1.21 -13.70
C SER A 205 -5.17 2.27 -12.60
N VAL A 206 -4.79 3.49 -12.97
CA VAL A 206 -4.96 4.71 -12.17
C VAL A 206 -5.76 5.71 -13.02
N SER A 207 -6.90 6.16 -12.51
CA SER A 207 -7.84 6.98 -13.28
C SER A 207 -8.58 7.99 -12.42
N ASP A 208 -9.20 8.97 -13.06
CA ASP A 208 -10.03 10.00 -12.43
C ASP A 208 -9.37 10.66 -11.21
N HIS A 209 -8.37 11.50 -11.51
CA HIS A 209 -7.64 12.30 -10.52
C HIS A 209 -7.01 11.48 -9.39
N SER A 210 -6.64 10.22 -9.66
CA SER A 210 -6.09 9.30 -8.66
C SER A 210 -4.57 9.21 -8.74
N VAL A 211 -3.97 8.72 -7.67
CA VAL A 211 -2.51 8.71 -7.51
C VAL A 211 -2.00 7.34 -7.06
N LEU A 212 -0.97 6.84 -7.72
CA LEU A 212 -0.11 5.79 -7.17
C LEU A 212 1.26 6.35 -6.83
N ARG A 213 1.77 6.04 -5.63
CA ARG A 213 3.08 6.50 -5.15
C ARG A 213 3.97 5.34 -4.73
N MET A 214 5.21 5.35 -5.15
CA MET A 214 6.29 4.56 -4.54
C MET A 214 7.45 5.50 -4.25
N VAL A 215 7.63 5.87 -2.98
CA VAL A 215 8.58 6.89 -2.59
C VAL A 215 9.49 6.39 -1.46
N GLY A 216 10.81 6.53 -1.62
CA GLY A 216 11.79 6.25 -0.56
C GLY A 216 11.93 4.76 -0.21
N ASN A 217 11.42 3.84 -1.03
CA ASN A 217 11.53 2.41 -0.75
C ASN A 217 12.93 1.91 -1.11
N SER A 218 13.46 0.97 -0.33
CA SER A 218 14.84 0.50 -0.48
C SER A 218 14.97 -1.01 -0.34
N GLY A 219 16.02 -1.59 -0.93
CA GLY A 219 16.34 -2.99 -0.71
C GLY A 219 17.30 -3.57 -1.72
N SER A 220 17.96 -4.67 -1.34
CA SER A 220 18.74 -5.47 -2.29
C SER A 220 17.80 -6.41 -3.04
N VAL A 221 17.15 -5.88 -4.07
CA VAL A 221 16.10 -6.56 -4.84
C VAL A 221 16.47 -6.71 -6.30
N ARG A 222 15.87 -7.67 -7.01
CA ARG A 222 16.08 -7.78 -8.47
C ARG A 222 15.41 -6.63 -9.22
N TYR A 223 14.21 -6.24 -8.80
CA TYR A 223 13.41 -5.21 -9.45
C TYR A 223 12.73 -4.29 -8.43
N ALA A 224 12.64 -2.97 -8.65
CA ALA A 224 11.75 -2.14 -7.83
C ALA A 224 10.30 -2.53 -8.12
N ILE A 225 9.95 -2.55 -9.40
CA ILE A 225 8.62 -2.92 -9.88
C ILE A 225 8.75 -4.04 -10.90
N TYR A 226 8.02 -5.12 -10.67
CA TYR A 226 7.85 -6.21 -11.62
C TYR A 226 6.41 -6.25 -12.10
N ASN A 227 6.24 -6.29 -13.40
CA ASN A 227 4.94 -6.11 -14.01
C ASN A 227 4.73 -7.08 -15.18
N ASP A 228 3.63 -7.83 -15.12
CA ASP A 228 3.24 -8.80 -16.14
C ASP A 228 2.21 -8.24 -17.16
N VAL A 229 1.77 -6.98 -17.02
CA VAL A 229 0.70 -6.39 -17.85
C VAL A 229 0.89 -4.90 -18.13
N LEU A 230 0.35 -4.36 -19.22
CA LEU A 230 0.35 -2.91 -19.45
C LEU A 230 -0.37 -2.10 -18.33
N TRP A 231 0.30 -1.08 -17.79
CA TRP A 231 -0.31 -0.15 -16.82
C TRP A 231 -1.05 0.97 -17.55
N THR A 232 -2.25 1.35 -17.11
CA THR A 232 -3.00 2.48 -17.70
C THR A 232 -3.12 3.64 -16.72
N VAL A 233 -2.78 4.85 -17.15
CA VAL A 233 -2.87 6.09 -16.38
C VAL A 233 -3.65 7.12 -17.19
N GLN A 234 -4.77 7.61 -16.67
CA GLN A 234 -5.66 8.48 -17.43
C GLN A 234 -6.45 9.47 -16.56
N GLN A 235 -7.08 10.46 -17.20
CA GLN A 235 -8.00 11.40 -16.56
C GLN A 235 -7.34 12.16 -15.40
N SER A 236 -6.26 12.87 -15.71
CA SER A 236 -5.49 13.70 -14.76
C SER A 236 -4.94 12.92 -13.57
N SER A 237 -4.51 11.68 -13.81
CA SER A 237 -3.92 10.81 -12.78
C SER A 237 -2.40 10.88 -12.75
N TRP A 238 -1.79 10.33 -11.70
CA TRP A 238 -0.35 10.45 -11.48
C TRP A 238 0.29 9.16 -10.97
N LEU A 239 1.43 8.79 -11.58
CA LEU A 239 2.39 7.84 -11.03
C LEU A 239 3.59 8.59 -10.46
N ASP A 240 3.83 8.47 -9.16
CA ASP A 240 4.91 9.13 -8.42
C ASP A 240 5.96 8.11 -7.99
N TRP A 241 7.08 8.00 -8.72
CA TRP A 241 8.21 7.13 -8.36
C TRP A 241 9.42 7.97 -8.00
N ARG A 242 9.67 8.09 -6.69
CA ARG A 242 10.75 8.94 -6.18
C ARG A 242 11.63 8.28 -5.16
N ASP A 243 12.92 8.61 -5.20
CA ASP A 243 13.88 8.28 -4.13
C ASP A 243 13.94 6.79 -3.78
N ASN A 244 13.56 5.90 -4.69
CA ASN A 244 13.64 4.46 -4.45
C ASN A 244 15.06 4.00 -4.75
N ASN A 245 15.61 3.10 -3.93
CA ASN A 245 16.96 2.59 -4.10
C ASN A 245 16.98 1.07 -4.10
N VAL A 246 17.27 0.48 -5.26
CA VAL A 246 17.35 -0.98 -5.45
C VAL A 246 18.76 -1.49 -5.64
N GLU A 247 19.76 -0.72 -5.22
CA GLU A 247 21.18 -1.06 -5.30
C GLU A 247 21.61 -1.48 -6.71
N VAL A 248 21.96 -2.75 -6.91
CA VAL A 248 22.39 -3.33 -8.20
C VAL A 248 21.21 -3.88 -9.03
N GLY A 249 19.99 -3.82 -8.49
CA GLY A 249 18.76 -4.25 -9.16
C GLY A 249 18.32 -3.33 -10.30
N ALA A 250 17.28 -3.75 -11.01
CA ALA A 250 16.63 -2.93 -12.02
C ALA A 250 15.47 -2.11 -11.40
N MET A 251 15.17 -0.93 -11.94
CA MET A 251 13.96 -0.21 -11.52
C MET A 251 12.70 -0.93 -11.99
N PHE A 252 12.66 -1.36 -13.26
CA PHE A 252 11.49 -1.95 -13.87
C PHE A 252 11.79 -3.33 -14.47
N TYR A 253 10.79 -4.19 -14.46
CA TYR A 253 10.72 -5.37 -15.30
C TYR A 253 9.33 -5.42 -15.94
N ASP A 254 9.29 -5.59 -17.25
CA ASP A 254 8.08 -5.73 -18.05
C ASP A 254 8.19 -6.94 -18.96
N THR A 255 7.08 -7.65 -19.14
CA THR A 255 6.97 -8.70 -20.17
C THR A 255 6.37 -8.16 -21.47
N GLU A 256 5.69 -7.01 -21.43
CA GLU A 256 5.17 -6.32 -22.60
C GLU A 256 6.20 -5.34 -23.19
N SER A 257 6.06 -4.98 -24.47
CA SER A 257 7.02 -4.08 -25.14
C SER A 257 6.93 -2.61 -24.71
N ALA A 258 6.06 -2.27 -23.75
CA ALA A 258 5.97 -0.95 -23.15
C ALA A 258 5.21 -1.01 -21.82
N PHE A 259 5.69 -0.25 -20.83
CA PHE A 259 5.31 -0.42 -19.43
C PHE A 259 4.01 0.32 -19.05
N VAL A 260 3.87 1.59 -19.45
CA VAL A 260 2.71 2.44 -19.12
C VAL A 260 2.07 3.03 -20.37
N THR A 261 0.75 2.95 -20.47
CA THR A 261 -0.08 3.76 -21.37
C THR A 261 -0.61 4.97 -20.61
N ILE A 262 -0.42 6.15 -21.18
CA ILE A 262 -0.76 7.41 -20.55
C ILE A 262 -1.60 8.30 -21.47
N ASP A 263 -2.62 8.97 -20.92
CA ASP A 263 -3.41 9.96 -21.67
C ASP A 263 -2.76 11.36 -21.65
N SER A 264 -3.29 12.28 -22.44
CA SER A 264 -2.76 13.64 -22.57
C SER A 264 -2.93 14.53 -21.34
N SER A 265 -3.57 14.06 -20.27
CA SER A 265 -3.83 14.87 -19.07
C SER A 265 -3.09 14.37 -17.83
N SER A 266 -2.52 13.17 -17.91
CA SER A 266 -1.89 12.49 -16.78
C SER A 266 -0.37 12.70 -16.73
N ALA A 267 0.20 12.33 -15.59
CA ALA A 267 1.62 12.50 -15.32
C ALA A 267 2.33 11.22 -14.85
N VAL A 268 3.62 11.11 -15.17
CA VAL A 268 4.57 10.18 -14.53
C VAL A 268 5.76 10.99 -14.01
N THR A 269 6.17 10.70 -12.78
CA THR A 269 7.42 11.20 -12.20
C THR A 269 8.36 10.02 -11.92
N LEU A 270 9.60 10.12 -12.38
CA LEU A 270 10.70 9.21 -12.06
C LEU A 270 11.95 10.01 -11.66
N THR A 271 12.12 10.29 -10.37
CA THR A 271 13.23 11.12 -9.90
C THR A 271 13.93 10.55 -8.67
N GLY A 272 15.19 10.92 -8.45
CA GLY A 272 15.94 10.58 -7.21
C GLY A 272 16.26 9.09 -7.02
N CYS A 273 15.91 8.21 -7.97
CA CYS A 273 16.02 6.77 -7.77
C CYS A 273 17.45 6.25 -8.04
N GLY A 274 17.89 5.31 -7.20
CA GLY A 274 19.16 4.58 -7.32
C GLY A 274 18.94 3.14 -7.78
N MET A 275 19.66 2.71 -8.81
CA MET A 275 19.49 1.40 -9.45
C MET A 275 20.76 0.94 -10.17
N GLY A 276 20.90 -0.36 -10.40
CA GLY A 276 21.94 -0.93 -11.26
C GLY A 276 21.61 -0.77 -12.74
N SER A 277 20.32 -0.82 -13.08
CA SER A 277 19.80 -0.51 -14.41
C SER A 277 18.36 -0.04 -14.33
N THR A 278 17.84 0.55 -15.39
CA THR A 278 16.41 0.85 -15.49
C THR A 278 15.58 -0.41 -15.75
N GLY A 279 16.18 -1.43 -16.36
CA GLY A 279 15.54 -2.70 -16.72
C GLY A 279 14.61 -2.61 -17.94
N SER A 280 14.55 -1.45 -18.60
CA SER A 280 13.74 -1.24 -19.80
C SER A 280 14.62 -1.36 -21.06
N SER A 281 14.40 -2.42 -21.86
CA SER A 281 14.99 -2.56 -23.21
C SER A 281 14.22 -1.79 -24.28
N VAL A 282 13.10 -1.18 -23.89
CA VAL A 282 12.10 -0.48 -24.71
C VAL A 282 11.60 0.77 -23.97
N SER A 283 10.81 1.61 -24.63
CA SER A 283 10.23 2.82 -24.02
C SER A 283 9.36 2.48 -22.80
N LEU A 284 9.56 3.22 -21.70
CA LEU A 284 8.69 3.17 -20.51
C LEU A 284 7.23 3.51 -20.83
N LEU A 285 7.00 4.36 -21.83
CA LEU A 285 5.66 4.84 -22.20
C LEU A 285 5.23 4.33 -23.58
N LYS A 286 3.99 3.83 -23.68
CA LYS A 286 3.26 3.43 -24.89
C LYS A 286 2.16 4.45 -25.22
N ARG A 287 2.13 4.93 -26.46
CA ARG A 287 1.20 5.95 -26.99
C ARG A 287 1.36 7.30 -26.28
N VAL A 288 1.73 8.30 -27.08
CA VAL A 288 2.22 9.59 -26.63
C VAL A 288 1.31 10.65 -27.28
N ASP A 289 0.04 10.69 -26.85
CA ASP A 289 -0.86 11.77 -27.27
C ASP A 289 -0.27 13.10 -26.79
N ALA A 290 -0.36 14.16 -27.59
CA ALA A 290 0.19 15.46 -27.20
C ALA A 290 -0.47 15.95 -25.89
N GLY A 291 0.32 16.20 -24.85
CA GLY A 291 -0.14 16.86 -23.60
C GLY A 291 0.21 16.16 -22.28
N TYR A 292 0.54 14.86 -22.29
CA TYR A 292 0.97 14.14 -21.08
C TYR A 292 2.23 14.79 -20.47
N ARG A 293 2.48 14.51 -19.19
CA ARG A 293 3.71 14.94 -18.51
C ARG A 293 4.54 13.74 -18.10
N PHE A 294 5.81 13.72 -18.49
CA PHE A 294 6.79 12.77 -17.99
C PHE A 294 8.01 13.54 -17.48
N VAL A 295 8.11 13.61 -16.15
CA VAL A 295 9.22 14.26 -15.44
C VAL A 295 10.21 13.18 -15.00
N ALA A 296 11.43 13.23 -15.51
CA ALA A 296 12.45 12.26 -15.14
C ALA A 296 13.83 12.91 -15.01
N GLY A 297 14.62 12.46 -14.05
CA GLY A 297 15.98 12.99 -13.83
C GLY A 297 16.45 12.82 -12.39
N CYS A 298 17.67 13.28 -12.11
CA CYS A 298 18.33 13.03 -10.84
C CYS A 298 18.38 11.53 -10.48
N LEU A 299 18.69 10.67 -11.45
CA LEU A 299 18.76 9.23 -11.25
C LEU A 299 20.21 8.81 -11.01
N THR A 300 20.43 7.74 -10.26
CA THR A 300 21.73 7.08 -10.17
C THR A 300 21.63 5.69 -10.79
N VAL A 301 22.23 5.48 -11.96
CA VAL A 301 22.22 4.21 -12.69
C VAL A 301 23.63 3.63 -12.75
N ALA A 302 23.80 2.41 -12.24
CA ALA A 302 25.10 1.73 -12.14
C ALA A 302 26.18 2.61 -11.46
N GLY A 303 25.78 3.39 -10.45
CA GLY A 303 26.66 4.31 -9.72
C GLY A 303 27.00 5.60 -10.46
N ARG A 304 26.39 5.87 -11.63
CA ARG A 304 26.52 7.15 -12.35
C ARG A 304 25.25 7.97 -12.25
N GLU A 305 25.43 9.25 -11.99
CA GLU A 305 24.34 10.22 -12.02
C GLU A 305 23.88 10.43 -13.48
N VAL A 306 22.57 10.41 -13.70
CA VAL A 306 21.91 10.60 -14.99
C VAL A 306 21.06 11.86 -14.88
N THR A 307 21.49 12.91 -15.58
CA THR A 307 20.95 14.27 -15.41
C THR A 307 20.52 14.93 -16.71
N THR A 308 20.88 14.36 -17.86
CA THR A 308 20.53 14.90 -19.18
C THR A 308 19.54 14.02 -19.93
N ALA A 309 18.80 14.61 -20.89
CA ALA A 309 17.89 13.86 -21.76
C ALA A 309 18.60 12.73 -22.53
N ALA A 310 19.79 12.97 -23.07
CA ALA A 310 20.53 11.97 -23.82
C ALA A 310 20.98 10.79 -22.94
N GLU A 311 21.37 11.03 -21.69
CA GLU A 311 21.69 9.96 -20.74
C GLU A 311 20.45 9.18 -20.32
N LEU A 312 19.31 9.84 -20.13
CA LEU A 312 18.02 9.18 -19.85
C LEU A 312 17.64 8.25 -21.01
N GLU A 313 17.72 8.72 -22.26
CA GLU A 313 17.45 7.92 -23.46
C GLU A 313 18.39 6.71 -23.58
N LEU A 314 19.69 6.89 -23.29
CA LEU A 314 20.68 5.80 -23.28
C LEU A 314 20.33 4.72 -22.24
N ASN A 315 19.63 5.09 -21.17
CA ASN A 315 19.11 4.19 -20.14
C ASN A 315 17.65 3.76 -20.41
N GLY A 316 17.15 3.88 -21.63
CA GLY A 316 15.80 3.42 -22.02
C GLY A 316 14.65 4.33 -21.54
N ILE A 317 14.96 5.46 -20.90
CA ILE A 317 13.98 6.44 -20.45
C ILE A 317 13.77 7.46 -21.58
N ASN A 318 12.82 7.14 -22.45
CA ASN A 318 12.50 7.94 -23.64
C ASN A 318 11.24 8.79 -23.43
N ASN A 319 11.00 9.74 -24.34
CA ASN A 319 9.78 10.58 -24.35
C ASN A 319 9.58 11.40 -23.06
N VAL A 320 10.68 11.78 -22.40
CA VAL A 320 10.67 12.67 -21.24
C VAL A 320 10.25 14.07 -21.69
N THR A 321 9.22 14.63 -21.07
CA THR A 321 8.76 15.99 -21.39
C THR A 321 9.51 17.05 -20.59
N THR A 322 10.04 16.66 -19.42
CA THR A 322 10.77 17.56 -18.54
C THR A 322 11.88 16.80 -17.84
N VAL A 323 13.12 17.23 -18.06
CA VAL A 323 14.28 16.67 -17.35
C VAL A 323 14.37 17.34 -15.99
N ALA A 324 14.34 16.55 -14.92
CA ALA A 324 14.46 17.05 -13.55
C ALA A 324 15.93 17.21 -13.17
N ALA A 325 16.30 18.40 -12.70
CA ALA A 325 17.60 18.65 -12.09
C ALA A 325 17.60 18.25 -10.60
N CYS A 326 18.73 17.75 -10.11
CA CYS A 326 18.86 17.42 -8.69
C CYS A 326 18.72 18.67 -7.81
N GLY A 327 17.84 18.60 -6.81
CA GLY A 327 17.60 19.69 -5.87
C GLY A 327 16.70 20.81 -6.39
N GLU A 328 16.22 20.73 -7.63
CA GLU A 328 15.18 21.62 -8.15
C GLU A 328 13.81 20.96 -7.99
N CYS A 329 12.80 21.78 -7.67
CA CYS A 329 11.44 21.31 -7.51
C CYS A 329 10.52 22.00 -8.51
N THR A 330 9.62 21.23 -9.11
CA THR A 330 8.66 21.71 -10.08
C THR A 330 7.26 21.27 -9.68
N LYS A 331 6.25 22.05 -10.09
CA LYS A 331 4.85 21.69 -9.84
C LYS A 331 4.49 20.30 -10.36
N ASP A 332 4.96 19.96 -11.56
CA ASP A 332 4.62 18.71 -12.22
C ASP A 332 5.52 17.53 -11.80
N GLY A 333 6.66 17.80 -11.16
CA GLY A 333 7.58 16.78 -10.64
C GLY A 333 7.29 16.40 -9.19
N ASP A 334 6.97 17.38 -8.34
CA ASP A 334 6.97 17.18 -6.88
C ASP A 334 5.57 17.09 -6.28
N CYS A 335 4.57 17.64 -6.99
CA CYS A 335 3.21 17.78 -6.50
C CYS A 335 2.22 17.09 -7.43
N PHE A 336 1.06 16.72 -6.88
CA PHE A 336 -0.08 16.36 -7.70
C PHE A 336 -0.68 17.64 -8.31
N ALA A 337 -0.28 17.94 -9.54
CA ALA A 337 -0.60 19.19 -10.23
C ALA A 337 -2.10 19.57 -10.24
N PRO A 338 -3.06 18.64 -10.43
CA PRO A 338 -4.49 18.95 -10.44
C PRO A 338 -5.00 19.58 -9.13
N LEU A 339 -4.38 19.26 -7.99
CA LEU A 339 -4.77 19.77 -6.68
C LEU A 339 -3.71 20.69 -6.06
N THR A 340 -2.82 21.26 -6.89
CA THR A 340 -1.77 22.17 -6.44
C THR A 340 -2.02 23.58 -6.99
N THR A 341 -2.11 24.57 -6.11
CA THR A 341 -2.32 25.99 -6.47
C THR A 341 -1.00 26.69 -6.76
N ALA A 342 0.03 26.43 -5.96
CA ALA A 342 1.36 27.01 -6.10
C ALA A 342 2.44 26.06 -5.56
N VAL A 343 3.69 26.30 -5.97
CA VAL A 343 4.89 25.72 -5.36
C VAL A 343 5.74 26.86 -4.83
N ILE A 344 6.02 26.86 -3.53
CA ILE A 344 6.84 27.88 -2.86
C ILE A 344 7.89 27.16 -2.02
N ASP A 345 9.17 27.47 -2.22
CA ASP A 345 10.28 26.83 -1.52
C ASP A 345 10.19 25.29 -1.53
N CYS A 346 9.96 24.70 -2.71
CA CYS A 346 9.77 23.24 -2.90
C CYS A 346 8.59 22.62 -2.14
N LYS A 347 7.65 23.44 -1.64
CA LYS A 347 6.45 22.97 -0.95
C LYS A 347 5.22 23.20 -1.81
N CYS A 348 4.40 22.16 -1.93
CA CYS A 348 3.13 22.21 -2.64
C CYS A 348 2.10 22.93 -1.76
N GLN A 349 1.50 23.99 -2.29
CA GLN A 349 0.29 24.57 -1.70
C GLN A 349 -0.93 23.90 -2.32
N CYS A 350 -1.75 23.27 -1.48
CA CYS A 350 -2.87 22.47 -1.95
C CYS A 350 -4.12 23.31 -2.20
N ALA A 351 -4.83 22.96 -3.27
CA ALA A 351 -6.22 23.36 -3.49
C ALA A 351 -7.15 22.66 -2.50
N ALA A 352 -8.42 23.08 -2.47
CA ALA A 352 -9.44 22.36 -1.71
C ALA A 352 -9.50 20.88 -2.14
N GLY A 353 -9.51 19.97 -1.17
CA GLY A 353 -9.48 18.52 -1.42
C GLY A 353 -8.08 17.93 -1.60
N GLY A 354 -7.02 18.74 -1.70
CA GLY A 354 -5.64 18.25 -1.70
C GLY A 354 -5.13 17.98 -0.28
N HIS A 355 -4.41 16.87 -0.10
CA HIS A 355 -3.93 16.39 1.19
C HIS A 355 -2.41 16.13 1.21
N GLY A 356 -1.79 16.42 2.36
CA GLY A 356 -0.37 16.16 2.62
C GLY A 356 0.58 17.03 1.80
N ASP A 357 1.87 16.71 1.87
CA ASP A 357 2.95 17.57 1.35
C ASP A 357 3.02 17.64 -0.18
N VAL A 358 2.26 16.77 -0.87
CA VAL A 358 2.21 16.66 -2.33
C VAL A 358 0.80 16.81 -2.91
N CYS A 359 -0.16 17.24 -2.08
CA CYS A 359 -1.54 17.54 -2.48
C CYS A 359 -2.30 16.38 -3.15
N VAL A 360 -2.15 15.16 -2.62
CA VAL A 360 -2.90 13.99 -3.12
C VAL A 360 -4.41 14.10 -2.85
N PRO A 361 -5.27 13.43 -3.64
CA PRO A 361 -6.72 13.60 -3.61
C PRO A 361 -7.45 12.92 -2.44
N ALA A 362 -6.77 12.07 -1.68
CA ALA A 362 -7.34 11.41 -0.50
C ALA A 362 -6.45 11.64 0.74
N PRO A 363 -7.05 11.69 1.95
CA PRO A 363 -6.29 11.86 3.18
C PRO A 363 -5.24 10.75 3.37
N VAL A 364 -4.05 11.16 3.82
CA VAL A 364 -3.11 10.24 4.46
C VAL A 364 -3.77 9.76 5.75
N PRO A 365 -4.03 8.45 5.94
CA PRO A 365 -4.67 7.98 7.14
C PRO A 365 -3.82 8.36 8.35
N ALA A 366 -4.44 8.96 9.36
CA ALA A 366 -3.73 9.32 10.58
C ALA A 366 -3.15 8.05 11.23
N GLY A 367 -1.90 8.13 11.69
CA GLY A 367 -1.36 7.10 12.59
C GLY A 367 -2.19 7.01 13.87
N PRO A 368 -1.93 6.02 14.76
CA PRO A 368 -2.68 5.91 16.00
C PRO A 368 -2.59 7.25 16.76
N PRO A 369 -3.71 7.82 17.24
CA PRO A 369 -3.62 8.89 18.21
C PRO A 369 -2.82 8.41 19.42
N PRO A 370 -2.02 9.27 20.08
CA PRO A 370 -1.34 8.89 21.31
C PRO A 370 -2.35 8.26 22.29
N PRO A 371 -1.98 7.19 23.02
CA PRO A 371 -2.91 6.49 23.89
C PRO A 371 -3.57 7.50 24.85
N PRO A 372 -4.91 7.45 25.02
CA PRO A 372 -5.59 8.37 25.91
C PRO A 372 -5.03 8.20 27.34
N PRO A 373 -4.91 9.29 28.12
CA PRO A 373 -4.61 9.17 29.55
C PRO A 373 -5.63 8.21 30.20
N PRO A 374 -5.20 7.39 31.17
CA PRO A 374 -6.03 6.34 31.74
C PRO A 374 -7.36 6.94 32.24
N PRO A 375 -8.52 6.37 31.81
CA PRO A 375 -9.81 6.88 32.23
C PRO A 375 -9.99 6.68 33.75
N PRO A 376 -10.68 7.61 34.44
CA PRO A 376 -11.20 7.35 35.78
C PRO A 376 -12.06 6.08 35.72
N ALA A 377 -11.83 5.18 36.67
CA ALA A 377 -12.36 3.82 36.66
C ALA A 377 -13.90 3.78 36.60
N HIS A 378 -14.47 3.51 35.42
CA HIS A 378 -15.75 2.83 35.28
C HIS A 378 -15.74 1.90 34.04
N PRO A 379 -16.42 0.73 34.11
CA PRO A 379 -15.95 -0.46 33.43
C PRO A 379 -16.67 -0.71 32.10
N ARG A 380 -16.06 -0.32 30.98
CA ARG A 380 -16.24 -1.09 29.73
C ARG A 380 -15.12 -2.12 29.70
N ARG A 381 -15.45 -3.37 30.07
CA ARG A 381 -14.46 -4.47 30.14
C ARG A 381 -13.98 -4.79 28.73
N CYS A 382 -12.80 -4.30 28.35
CA CYS A 382 -12.04 -4.89 27.25
C CYS A 382 -11.70 -6.34 27.61
N HIS A 383 -11.65 -7.21 26.60
CA HIS A 383 -11.16 -8.56 26.80
C HIS A 383 -9.66 -8.50 27.14
N ARG A 384 -9.28 -9.11 28.28
CA ARG A 384 -7.91 -9.12 28.83
C ARG A 384 -7.42 -10.53 29.18
N ARG A 385 -8.15 -11.57 28.80
CA ARG A 385 -7.78 -12.98 29.08
C ARG A 385 -7.39 -13.70 27.80
N LEU A 386 -6.57 -14.76 27.94
CA LEU A 386 -6.36 -15.76 26.90
C LEU A 386 -7.72 -16.23 26.37
N VAL A 387 -7.91 -16.16 25.06
CA VAL A 387 -9.02 -16.82 24.38
C VAL A 387 -8.42 -17.99 23.62
N SER A 388 -8.47 -19.18 24.22
CA SER A 388 -8.40 -20.42 23.44
C SER A 388 -9.68 -20.47 22.63
N ALA A 389 -9.63 -20.05 21.36
CA ALA A 389 -10.78 -20.12 20.47
C ALA A 389 -11.07 -21.60 20.21
N SER A 390 -12.11 -22.13 20.85
CA SER A 390 -12.80 -23.31 20.34
C SER A 390 -13.35 -22.95 18.97
N ALA A 391 -13.09 -23.78 17.97
CA ALA A 391 -13.68 -23.67 16.64
C ALA A 391 -15.20 -23.54 16.75
N THR A 392 -15.75 -22.44 16.24
CA THR A 392 -17.15 -22.31 15.82
C THR A 392 -17.22 -21.45 14.58
#